data_AF-A0A7X0R2N1-F1
#
_entry.id   AF-A0A7X0R2N1-F1
#
_cell.length_a   1.000
_cell.length_b   1.000
_cell.length_c   1.000
_cell.angle_alpha   90.00
_cell.angle_beta   90.00
_cell.angle_gamma   90.00
#
_symmetry.space_group_name_H-M   'P 1'
#
loop_
_entity.id
_entity.type
_entity.pdbx_description
1 polymer ?
#
loop_
_entity_poly.entity_id
_entity_poly.type
_entity_poly.pdbx_seq_one_letter_code
_entity_poly.pdbx_strand_id
1 'polypeptide(L)'
;MNTAQLLLPPSLHAESPQETITAFKRAYPLQEVQDELWRCLQPRLLDSFKEMNPDTTNKLAAFYENIEILVSAVYQLPDLPAPPATVPAVNPDPAGDTGHG
;
A
#
# COMPACT_ATOMS: atom_id res chain seq x y z
N MET A 1 24.68 21.49 12.44
CA MET A 1 23.47 21.50 11.61
C MET A 1 23.02 20.05 11.45
N ASN A 2 21.85 19.72 11.98
CA ASN A 2 21.35 18.36 12.15
C ASN A 2 20.11 18.22 11.26
N THR A 3 20.23 17.56 10.12
CA THR A 3 19.16 17.47 9.11
C THR A 3 18.73 16.04 8.91
N ALA A 4 17.42 15.82 9.11
CA ALA A 4 16.63 14.66 8.74
C ALA A 4 16.98 13.35 9.47
N GLN A 5 16.57 13.25 10.73
CA GLN A 5 15.97 11.99 11.17
C GLN A 5 14.79 11.72 10.24
N LEU A 6 14.97 10.75 9.33
CA LEU A 6 13.85 10.02 8.75
C LEU A 6 13.01 9.51 9.92
N LEU A 7 11.89 10.17 10.18
CA LEU A 7 10.85 9.71 11.07
C LEU A 7 10.22 8.45 10.44
N LEU A 8 10.93 7.33 10.56
CA LEU A 8 10.31 6.02 10.47
C LEU A 8 9.28 5.96 11.62
N PRO A 9 8.01 5.61 11.36
CA PRO A 9 7.02 5.48 12.43
C PRO A 9 7.50 4.45 13.46
N PRO A 10 7.25 4.70 14.76
CA PRO A 10 7.72 3.82 15.82
C PRO A 10 6.94 2.51 15.74
N SER A 11 7.68 1.41 15.86
CA SER A 11 7.19 0.02 15.95
C SER A 11 6.76 -0.61 14.62
N LEU A 12 7.75 -1.03 13.82
CA LEU A 12 7.61 -2.23 12.99
C LEU A 12 7.42 -3.44 13.94
N HIS A 13 6.22 -3.61 14.49
CA HIS A 13 5.74 -4.96 14.72
C HIS A 13 5.91 -5.69 13.38
N ALA A 14 6.44 -6.90 13.40
CA ALA A 14 6.69 -7.67 12.19
C ALA A 14 5.35 -8.03 11.52
N GLU A 15 4.75 -7.05 10.86
CA GLU A 15 3.65 -7.23 9.94
C GLU A 15 4.19 -8.14 8.84
N SER A 16 3.46 -9.22 8.57
CA SER A 16 3.76 -10.08 7.44
C SER A 16 3.86 -9.23 6.16
N PRO A 17 4.64 -9.67 5.16
CA PRO A 17 4.71 -8.97 3.87
C PRO A 17 3.32 -8.66 3.30
N GLN A 18 2.36 -9.57 3.48
CA GLN A 18 0.97 -9.41 3.07
C GLN A 18 0.22 -8.33 3.86
N GLU A 19 0.41 -8.23 5.18
CA GLU A 19 -0.18 -7.15 5.99
C GLU A 19 0.38 -5.79 5.57
N THR A 20 1.70 -5.73 5.33
CA THR A 20 2.37 -4.52 4.84
C THR A 20 1.80 -4.07 3.48
N ILE A 21 1.63 -5.00 2.55
CA ILE A 21 1.05 -4.72 1.22
C ILE A 21 -0.41 -4.27 1.34
N THR A 22 -1.20 -4.93 2.20
CA THR A 22 -2.60 -4.58 2.43
C THR A 22 -2.72 -3.18 3.03
N ALA A 23 -1.89 -2.85 4.02
CA ALA A 23 -1.83 -1.53 4.64
C ALA A 23 -1.41 -0.46 3.62
N PHE A 24 -0.40 -0.77 2.79
CA PHE A 24 0.04 0.12 1.71
C PHE A 24 -1.07 0.41 0.70
N LYS A 25 -1.73 -0.63 0.15
CA LYS A 25 -2.85 -0.48 -0.81
C LYS A 25 -4.02 0.32 -0.25
N ARG A 26 -4.24 0.24 1.07
CA ARG A 26 -5.29 1.00 1.78
C ARG A 26 -4.92 2.46 1.97
N ALA A 27 -3.67 2.74 2.33
CA ALA A 27 -3.18 4.09 2.58
C ALA A 27 -2.98 4.88 1.28
N TYR A 28 -2.65 4.20 0.19
CA TYR A 28 -2.37 4.79 -1.11
C TYR A 28 -3.24 4.10 -2.18
N PRO A 29 -4.34 4.74 -2.63
CA PRO A 29 -5.11 4.25 -3.78
C PRO A 29 -4.25 4.22 -5.05
N LEU A 30 -4.51 3.26 -5.94
CA LEU A 30 -3.72 3.08 -7.18
C LEU A 30 -3.62 4.38 -8.00
N GLN A 31 -4.73 5.09 -8.16
CA GLN A 31 -4.77 6.34 -8.92
C GLN A 31 -3.86 7.41 -8.32
N GLU A 32 -3.85 7.56 -6.99
CA GLU A 32 -2.99 8.55 -6.31
C GLU A 32 -1.51 8.19 -6.47
N VAL A 33 -1.16 6.90 -6.44
CA VAL A 33 0.20 6.43 -6.71
C VAL A 33 0.62 6.74 -8.15
N GLN A 34 -0.25 6.49 -9.12
CA GLN A 34 0.01 6.78 -10.54
C GLN A 34 0.20 8.29 -10.77
N ASP A 35 -0.67 9.11 -10.21
CA ASP A 35 -0.60 10.57 -10.32
C ASP A 35 0.70 11.11 -9.69
N GLU A 36 1.09 10.57 -8.53
CA GLU A 36 2.32 10.97 -7.84
C GLU A 36 3.59 10.57 -8.61
N LEU A 37 3.59 9.37 -9.21
CA LEU A 37 4.68 8.92 -10.07
C LEU A 37 4.82 9.80 -11.30
N TRP A 38 3.70 10.13 -11.95
CA TRP A 38 3.69 11.04 -13.08
C TRP A 38 4.20 12.43 -12.69
N ARG A 39 3.73 12.97 -11.56
CA ARG A 39 4.17 14.26 -11.03
C ARG A 39 5.69 14.32 -10.81
N CYS A 40 6.29 13.23 -10.35
CA CYS A 40 7.74 13.15 -10.14
C CYS A 40 8.53 13.02 -11.46
N LEU A 41 8.00 12.28 -12.43
CA LEU A 41 8.71 11.99 -13.68
C LEU A 41 8.59 13.10 -14.72
N GLN A 42 7.39 13.67 -14.87
CA GLN A 42 7.07 14.67 -15.89
C GLN A 42 8.13 15.79 -16.04
N PRO A 43 8.61 16.45 -14.97
CA PRO A 43 9.61 17.49 -15.12
C PRO A 43 10.92 16.97 -15.72
N ARG A 44 11.37 15.76 -15.35
CA ARG A 44 12.59 15.16 -15.87
C ARG A 44 12.47 14.76 -17.33
N LEU A 45 11.32 14.23 -17.73
CA LEU A 45 11.02 13.96 -19.14
C LEU A 45 11.04 15.24 -19.96
N LEU A 46 10.36 16.29 -19.49
CA LEU A 46 10.30 17.58 -20.19
C LEU A 46 11.69 18.21 -20.35
N ASP A 47 12.53 18.14 -19.33
CA ASP A 47 13.90 18.66 -19.41
C ASP A 47 14.74 17.85 -20.42
N SER A 48 14.62 16.52 -20.41
CA SER A 48 15.28 15.65 -21.41
C SER A 48 14.85 15.97 -22.85
N PHE A 49 13.58 16.28 -23.07
CA PHE A 49 13.09 16.73 -24.38
C PHE A 49 13.67 18.09 -24.80
N LYS A 50 13.73 19.06 -23.88
CA LYS A 50 14.32 20.38 -24.16
C LYS A 50 15.80 20.29 -24.49
N GLU A 51 16.52 19.40 -23.82
CA GLU A 51 17.94 19.14 -24.04
C GLU A 51 18.19 18.30 -25.31
N MET A 52 17.15 17.86 -26.01
CA MET A 52 17.22 16.97 -27.18
C MET A 52 18.11 15.74 -26.91
N ASN A 53 17.97 15.14 -25.72
CA ASN A 53 18.79 14.00 -25.29
C ASN A 53 17.99 12.70 -25.42
N PRO A 54 17.98 12.04 -26.60
CA PRO A 54 17.16 10.86 -26.83
C PRO A 54 17.53 9.68 -25.92
N ASP A 55 18.81 9.52 -25.58
CA ASP A 55 19.27 8.46 -24.68
C ASP A 55 18.67 8.62 -23.27
N THR A 56 18.67 9.85 -22.76
CA THR A 56 18.07 10.16 -21.44
C THR A 56 16.56 10.00 -21.48
N THR A 57 15.90 10.47 -22.55
CA THR A 57 14.44 10.33 -22.72
C THR A 57 14.03 8.86 -22.74
N ASN A 58 14.74 8.03 -23.50
CA ASN A 58 14.46 6.59 -23.59
C ASN A 58 14.66 5.89 -22.23
N LYS A 59 15.71 6.26 -21.48
CA LYS A 59 15.94 5.72 -20.13
C LYS A 59 14.83 6.11 -19.15
N LEU A 60 14.36 7.36 -19.20
CA LEU A 60 13.26 7.85 -18.35
C LEU A 60 11.93 7.17 -18.68
N ALA A 61 11.64 6.97 -19.98
CA ALA A 61 10.45 6.23 -20.41
C ALA A 61 10.49 4.77 -19.94
N ALA A 62 11.61 4.07 -20.16
CA ALA A 62 11.77 2.69 -19.70
C ALA A 62 11.71 2.57 -18.18
N PHE A 63 12.24 3.56 -17.45
CA PHE A 63 12.13 3.61 -15.98
C PHE A 63 10.67 3.73 -15.54
N TYR A 64 9.87 4.57 -16.19
CA TYR A 64 8.44 4.72 -15.90
C TYR A 64 7.67 3.43 -16.11
N GLU A 65 7.84 2.79 -17.28
CA GLU A 65 7.16 1.53 -17.61
C GLU A 65 7.47 0.43 -16.58
N ASN A 66 8.74 0.31 -16.17
CA ASN A 66 9.14 -0.66 -15.15
C ASN A 66 8.49 -0.39 -13.78
N ILE A 67 8.33 0.87 -13.41
CA ILE A 67 7.63 1.23 -12.16
C ILE A 67 6.14 0.95 -12.28
N GLU A 68 5.49 1.30 -13.40
CA GLU A 68 4.07 0.99 -13.60
C GLU A 68 3.79 -0.50 -13.52
N ILE A 69 4.69 -1.34 -14.06
CA ILE A 69 4.61 -2.80 -13.94
C ILE A 69 4.73 -3.23 -12.47
N LEU A 70 5.70 -2.70 -11.74
CA LEU A 70 5.90 -3.04 -10.33
C LEU A 70 4.69 -2.64 -9.48
N VAL A 71 4.18 -1.42 -9.66
CA VAL A 71 2.99 -0.91 -8.98
C VAL A 71 1.81 -1.82 -9.33
N SER A 72 1.56 -2.08 -10.60
CA SER A 72 0.46 -2.96 -11.04
C SER A 72 0.55 -4.34 -10.39
N ALA A 73 1.74 -4.92 -10.31
CA ALA A 73 1.96 -6.21 -9.64
C ALA A 73 1.59 -6.15 -8.16
N VAL A 74 1.99 -5.10 -7.44
CA VAL A 74 1.64 -4.89 -6.02
C VAL A 74 0.13 -4.80 -5.82
N TYR A 75 -0.59 -4.08 -6.68
CA TYR A 75 -2.05 -3.92 -6.55
C TYR A 75 -2.84 -5.16 -7.00
N GLN A 76 -2.27 -6.01 -7.85
CA GLN A 76 -2.86 -7.30 -8.24
C GLN A 76 -2.69 -8.39 -7.18
N LEU A 77 -1.82 -8.20 -6.17
CA LEU A 77 -1.68 -9.16 -5.09
C LEU A 77 -3.00 -9.26 -4.29
N PRO A 78 -3.45 -10.49 -3.99
CA PRO A 78 -4.69 -10.70 -3.25
C PRO A 78 -4.55 -10.11 -1.85
N ASP A 79 -5.59 -9.41 -1.41
CA ASP A 79 -5.65 -8.94 -0.03
C ASP A 79 -5.83 -10.12 0.93
N LEU A 80 -5.31 -9.99 2.15
CA LEU A 80 -5.63 -10.93 3.21
C LEU A 80 -7.15 -10.92 3.44
N PRO A 81 -7.82 -12.08 3.54
CA PRO A 81 -9.19 -12.11 4.00
C PRO A 81 -9.24 -11.44 5.38
N ALA A 82 -10.14 -10.48 5.53
CA ALA A 82 -10.37 -9.84 6.83
C ALA A 82 -10.62 -10.96 7.86
N PRO A 83 -9.95 -10.94 9.02
CA PRO A 83 -10.20 -11.94 10.05
C PRO A 83 -11.71 -11.95 10.34
N PRO A 84 -12.33 -13.14 10.46
CA PRO A 84 -13.76 -13.23 10.70
C PRO A 84 -14.08 -12.39 11.94
N ALA A 85 -15.01 -11.44 11.78
CA ALA A 85 -15.50 -10.62 12.88
C ALA A 85 -15.88 -11.58 14.02
N THR A 86 -15.21 -11.43 15.16
CA THR A 86 -15.44 -12.27 16.33
C THR A 86 -16.88 -12.04 16.73
N VAL A 87 -17.77 -12.96 16.33
CA VAL A 87 -19.16 -12.95 16.79
C VAL A 87 -19.09 -12.92 18.32
N PRO A 88 -19.71 -11.93 19.00
CA PRO A 88 -19.73 -11.91 20.45
C PRO A 88 -20.30 -13.25 20.90
N ALA A 89 -19.52 -13.99 21.69
CA ALA A 89 -19.93 -15.24 22.27
C ALA A 89 -21.26 -15.00 22.98
N VAL A 90 -22.35 -15.53 22.41
CA VAL A 90 -23.61 -15.61 23.14
C VAL A 90 -23.30 -16.58 24.28
N ASN A 91 -23.10 -16.04 25.48
CA ASN A 91 -23.06 -16.87 26.68
C ASN A 91 -24.45 -17.47 26.83
N PRO A 92 -24.64 -18.81 26.76
CA PRO A 92 -25.84 -19.39 27.29
C PRO A 92 -25.77 -19.25 28.82
N ASP A 93 -26.58 -18.34 29.36
CA ASP A 93 -26.85 -18.27 30.79
C ASP A 93 -27.45 -19.63 31.25
N PRO A 94 -26.88 -20.31 32.25
CA PRO A 94 -27.51 -21.49 32.84
C PRO A 94 -28.26 -21.07 34.10
N ALA A 95 -29.46 -20.53 33.95
CA ALA A 95 -30.49 -20.54 34.97
C ALA A 95 -31.64 -21.39 34.42
N GLY A 96 -31.91 -22.61 34.90
CA GLY A 96 -32.10 -22.93 36.30
C GLY A 96 -33.56 -22.64 36.65
N ASP A 97 -34.49 -23.52 36.25
CA ASP A 97 -35.79 -23.63 36.93
C ASP A 97 -36.32 -25.07 36.87
N THR A 98 -36.08 -25.76 37.97
CA THR A 98 -36.84 -26.93 38.42
C THR A 98 -38.19 -26.46 38.95
N GLY A 99 -39.28 -26.73 38.24
CA GLY A 99 -40.64 -26.47 38.70
C GLY A 99 -41.56 -27.68 38.51
N HIS A 100 -41.87 -28.36 39.61
CA HIS A 100 -42.93 -29.35 39.74
C HIS A 100 -44.32 -28.71 39.56
N GLY A 101 -45.24 -29.48 38.96
CA GLY A 101 -46.69 -29.23 38.93
C GLY A 101 -47.42 -30.34 38.22
#